data_AF-A0A1C4WXQ0-F1
#
_entry.id   AF-A0A1C4WXQ0-F1
#
_cell.length_a   1.000
_cell.length_b   1.000
_cell.length_c   1.000
_cell.angle_alpha   90.00
_cell.angle_beta   90.00
_cell.angle_gamma   90.00
#
_symmetry.space_group_name_H-M   'P 1'
#
loop_
_entity.id
_entity.type
_entity.pdbx_description
1 polymer ?
#
loop_
_entity_poly.entity_id
_entity_poly.type
_entity_poly.pdbx_seq_one_letter_code
_entity_poly.pdbx_strand_id
1 'polypeptide(L)'
;MRDDEPAAGPLPYVEVTDEAYAARAAAGFTVREFEFAVQLSGRCPRCDHSTTSTLVDELYRREASVAAPDPGYRTVLCECDADHPSRPAGLRGCGAYWTLRLEVEA
;
A
#
# COMPACT_ATOMS: atom_id res chain seq x y z
N MET A 1 -7.95 -38.32 7.60
CA MET A 1 -8.77 -37.16 7.21
C MET A 1 -7.82 -35.99 7.11
N ARG A 2 -7.60 -35.47 5.90
CA ARG A 2 -7.01 -34.15 5.70
C ARG A 2 -8.18 -33.29 5.29
N ASP A 3 -8.59 -32.39 6.16
CA ASP A 3 -9.53 -31.34 5.87
C ASP A 3 -8.96 -30.52 4.71
N ASP A 4 -9.63 -30.63 3.57
CA ASP A 4 -9.43 -29.81 2.39
C ASP A 4 -9.93 -28.40 2.76
N GLU A 5 -9.00 -27.55 3.19
CA GLU A 5 -9.27 -26.14 3.43
C GLU A 5 -9.78 -25.54 2.12
N PRO A 6 -10.99 -24.95 2.07
CA PRO A 6 -11.56 -24.49 0.82
C PRO A 6 -10.62 -23.42 0.25
N ALA A 7 -10.05 -23.70 -0.92
CA ALA A 7 -9.29 -22.72 -1.68
C ALA A 7 -10.21 -21.50 -1.89
N ALA A 8 -10.04 -20.48 -1.05
CA ALA A 8 -10.81 -19.26 -1.14
C ALA A 8 -10.54 -18.68 -2.53
N GLY A 9 -11.58 -18.66 -3.37
CA GLY A 9 -11.48 -18.07 -4.70
C GLY A 9 -10.99 -16.62 -4.64
N PRO A 10 -10.56 -16.05 -5.77
CA PRO A 10 -10.01 -14.70 -5.79
C PRO A 10 -11.05 -13.72 -5.24
N LEU A 11 -10.66 -12.96 -4.22
CA LEU A 11 -11.54 -11.96 -3.61
C LEU A 11 -11.93 -10.88 -4.63
N PRO A 12 -13.17 -10.37 -4.60
CA PRO A 12 -13.60 -9.32 -5.51
C PRO A 12 -12.89 -7.99 -5.20
N TYR A 13 -12.73 -7.17 -6.24
CA TYR A 13 -12.34 -5.78 -6.09
C TYR A 13 -13.40 -5.03 -5.27
N VAL A 14 -12.96 -4.34 -4.23
CA VAL A 14 -13.78 -3.35 -3.52
C VAL A 14 -12.85 -2.35 -2.85
N GLU A 15 -13.22 -1.08 -2.98
CA GLU A 15 -12.54 0.02 -2.33
C GLU A 15 -12.92 0.03 -0.85
N VAL A 16 -11.99 -0.40 -0.01
CA VAL A 16 -12.24 -0.61 1.42
C VAL A 16 -11.00 -0.38 2.26
N THR A 17 -11.22 0.10 3.47
CA THR A 17 -10.20 0.21 4.51
C THR A 17 -10.71 -0.39 5.82
N ASP A 18 -9.78 -0.73 6.70
CA ASP A 18 -10.03 -1.27 8.03
C ASP A 18 -8.89 -0.81 8.95
N GLU A 19 -9.19 -0.53 10.23
CA GLU A 19 -8.19 -0.05 11.20
C GLU A 19 -7.01 -1.04 11.34
N ALA A 20 -7.28 -2.34 11.23
CA ALA A 20 -6.24 -3.37 11.30
C ALA A 20 -5.32 -3.37 10.07
N TYR A 21 -5.72 -2.81 8.93
CA TYR A 21 -4.88 -2.79 7.73
C TYR A 21 -3.62 -1.94 7.95
N ALA A 22 -3.77 -0.77 8.56
CA ALA A 22 -2.64 0.09 8.89
C ALA A 22 -1.67 -0.60 9.85
N ALA A 23 -2.18 -1.24 10.91
CA ALA A 23 -1.36 -1.95 11.89
C ALA A 23 -0.62 -3.15 11.27
N ARG A 24 -1.30 -3.95 10.44
CA ARG A 24 -0.68 -5.08 9.73
C ARG A 24 0.37 -4.63 8.73
N ALA A 25 0.08 -3.55 7.99
CA ALA A 25 1.02 -3.00 7.03
C ALA A 25 2.26 -2.44 7.75
N ALA A 26 2.08 -1.65 8.82
CA ALA A 26 3.19 -1.12 9.62
C ALA A 26 4.10 -2.23 10.19
N ALA A 27 3.52 -3.37 10.59
CA ALA A 27 4.28 -4.50 11.12
C ALA A 27 4.99 -5.34 10.05
N GLY A 28 4.43 -5.41 8.84
CA GLY A 28 4.87 -6.36 7.80
C GLY A 28 5.58 -5.75 6.60
N PHE A 29 5.52 -4.43 6.43
CA PHE A 29 6.15 -3.77 5.27
C PHE A 29 7.61 -3.45 5.54
N THR A 30 8.41 -3.60 4.49
CA THR A 30 9.79 -3.12 4.44
C THR A 30 9.83 -1.76 3.75
N VAL A 31 10.65 -0.86 4.29
CA VAL A 31 10.87 0.48 3.75
C VAL A 31 12.20 0.50 3.02
N ARG A 32 12.22 1.06 1.81
CA ARG A 32 13.44 1.38 1.08
C ARG A 32 13.43 2.84 0.68
N GLU A 33 14.39 3.59 1.20
CA GLU A 33 14.53 5.02 0.94
C GLU A 33 15.39 5.29 -0.30
N PHE A 34 15.02 6.35 -1.01
CA PHE A 34 15.73 6.95 -2.13
C PHE A 34 15.77 8.47 -1.89
N GLU A 35 16.63 9.18 -2.61
CA GLU A 35 16.87 10.63 -2.42
C GLU A 35 15.58 11.48 -2.41
N PHE A 36 14.56 11.10 -3.19
CA PHE A 36 13.29 11.83 -3.30
C PHE A 36 12.05 10.92 -3.23
N ALA A 37 12.22 9.67 -2.81
CA ALA A 37 11.14 8.70 -2.80
C ALA A 37 11.32 7.65 -1.71
N VAL A 38 10.19 7.14 -1.22
CA VAL A 38 10.14 5.99 -0.33
C VAL A 38 9.37 4.88 -1.02
N GLN A 39 9.97 3.69 -1.10
CA GLN A 39 9.30 2.49 -1.56
C GLN A 39 8.90 1.64 -0.37
N LEU A 40 7.61 1.34 -0.29
CA LEU A 40 7.01 0.45 0.69
C LEU A 40 6.69 -0.87 0.00
N SER A 41 7.23 -1.98 0.51
CA SER A 41 6.96 -3.32 -0.03
C SER A 41 6.48 -4.26 1.06
N GLY A 42 5.47 -5.08 0.78
CA GLY A 42 4.92 -5.99 1.77
C GLY A 42 3.77 -6.83 1.23
N ARG A 43 3.01 -7.45 2.14
CA ARG A 43 1.83 -8.25 1.84
C ARG A 43 0.59 -7.40 2.07
N CYS A 44 -0.33 -7.36 1.11
CA CYS A 44 -1.57 -6.63 1.29
C CYS A 44 -2.36 -7.19 2.48
N PRO A 45 -2.79 -6.37 3.45
CA PRO A 45 -3.47 -6.84 4.65
C PRO A 45 -4.87 -7.43 4.41
N ARG A 46 -5.39 -7.30 3.16
CA ARG A 46 -6.67 -7.86 2.71
C ARG A 46 -6.50 -9.09 1.82
N CYS A 47 -5.71 -9.01 0.74
CA CYS A 47 -5.58 -10.10 -0.22
C CYS A 47 -4.35 -10.99 0.00
N ASP A 48 -3.46 -10.62 0.93
CA ASP A 48 -2.20 -11.30 1.23
C ASP A 48 -1.23 -11.45 0.04
N HIS A 49 -1.53 -10.84 -1.11
CA HIS A 49 -0.60 -10.78 -2.23
C HIS A 49 0.50 -9.74 -1.99
N SER A 50 1.67 -10.00 -2.56
CA SER A 50 2.76 -9.04 -2.59
C SER A 50 2.34 -7.76 -3.30
N THR A 51 2.67 -6.62 -2.69
CA THR A 51 2.38 -5.29 -3.20
C THR A 51 3.56 -4.37 -2.90
N THR A 52 3.86 -3.48 -3.83
CA THR A 52 4.92 -2.48 -3.70
C THR A 52 4.38 -1.14 -4.14
N SER A 53 4.49 -0.14 -3.28
CA SER A 53 4.04 1.22 -3.54
C SER A 53 5.17 2.21 -3.38
N THR A 54 5.31 3.10 -4.35
CA THR A 54 6.35 4.15 -4.35
C THR A 54 5.70 5.49 -4.07
N LEU A 55 6.10 6.08 -2.96
CA LEU A 55 5.69 7.40 -2.51
C LEU A 55 6.79 8.38 -2.89
N VAL A 56 6.43 9.45 -3.58
CA VAL A 56 7.37 10.49 -4.03
C VAL A 56 6.93 11.78 -3.36
N ASP A 57 7.83 12.41 -2.60
CA ASP A 57 7.46 13.58 -1.80
C ASP A 57 7.15 14.78 -2.69
N GLU A 58 8.02 15.09 -3.66
CA GLU A 58 7.83 16.17 -4.62
C GLU A 58 8.92 16.08 -5.73
N LEU A 59 8.54 16.26 -7.00
CA LEU A 59 9.48 16.34 -8.14
C LEU A 59 9.50 17.77 -8.68
N TYR A 60 10.42 18.61 -8.21
CA TYR A 60 10.62 19.95 -8.77
C TYR A 60 11.88 20.05 -9.62
N ARG A 61 11.83 20.85 -10.68
CA ARG A 61 12.99 21.11 -11.55
C ARG A 61 14.00 22.11 -10.97
N ARG A 62 13.62 22.90 -9.95
CA ARG A 62 14.48 23.70 -9.04
C ARG A 62 13.64 24.58 -8.11
N GLU A 63 14.29 24.94 -7.00
CA GLU A 63 13.92 25.77 -5.86
C GLU A 63 12.89 25.17 -4.90
N ALA A 64 13.39 24.71 -3.75
CA ALA A 64 12.60 24.29 -2.61
C ALA A 64 11.82 25.49 -2.07
N SER A 65 10.51 25.52 -2.30
CA SER A 65 9.63 26.36 -1.52
C SER A 65 9.63 25.90 -0.06
N VAL A 66 9.47 26.82 0.88
CA VAL A 66 9.27 26.50 2.29
C VAL A 66 7.99 25.66 2.40
N ALA A 67 8.14 24.34 2.49
CA ALA A 67 7.03 23.42 2.61
C ALA A 67 6.34 23.65 3.96
N ALA A 68 5.00 23.56 3.96
CA ALA A 68 4.25 23.44 5.19
C ALA A 68 4.74 22.19 5.96
N PRO A 69 4.64 22.15 7.30
CA PRO A 69 5.02 20.97 8.06
C PRO A 69 4.21 19.77 7.58
N ASP A 70 4.90 18.78 7.01
CA ASP A 70 4.32 17.53 6.57
C ASP A 70 4.06 16.63 7.79
N PRO A 71 2.80 16.27 8.08
CA PRO A 71 2.50 15.40 9.21
C PRO A 71 2.95 13.94 8.99
N GLY A 72 3.49 13.61 7.82
CA GLY A 72 4.06 12.31 7.49
C GLY A 72 3.04 11.23 7.14
N TYR A 73 1.75 11.58 7.03
CA TYR A 73 0.71 10.62 6.66
C TYR A 73 0.71 10.36 5.15
N ARG A 74 0.64 9.09 4.77
CA ARG A 74 0.58 8.63 3.37
C ARG A 74 -0.45 7.53 3.24
N THR A 75 -1.36 7.67 2.28
CA THR A 75 -2.32 6.62 1.93
C THR A 75 -1.71 5.72 0.87
N VAL A 76 -1.72 4.42 1.15
CA VAL A 76 -1.20 3.38 0.28
C VAL A 76 -2.37 2.53 -0.20
N LEU A 77 -2.39 2.22 -1.49
CA LEU A 77 -3.35 1.30 -2.09
C LEU A 77 -2.66 -0.04 -2.34
N CYS A 78 -3.43 -1.12 -2.30
CA CYS A 78 -2.95 -2.38 -2.83
C CYS A 78 -2.71 -2.25 -4.34
N GLU A 79 -1.52 -2.63 -4.79
CA GLU A 79 -1.06 -2.59 -6.18
C GLU A 79 -0.65 -3.98 -6.69
N CYS A 80 -1.15 -5.06 -6.06
CA CYS A 80 -0.84 -6.42 -6.51
C CYS A 80 -1.39 -6.72 -7.91
N ASP A 81 -0.67 -7.56 -8.67
CA ASP A 81 -1.07 -7.94 -10.03
C ASP A 81 -2.01 -9.17 -10.10
N ALA A 82 -2.44 -9.70 -8.95
CA ALA A 82 -3.37 -10.83 -8.89
C ALA A 82 -4.74 -10.49 -9.50
N ASP A 83 -5.50 -11.52 -9.88
CA ASP A 83 -6.87 -11.36 -10.39
C ASP A 83 -7.85 -11.06 -9.26
N HIS A 84 -8.76 -10.11 -9.52
CA HIS A 84 -9.80 -9.68 -8.60
C HIS A 84 -11.11 -9.47 -9.38
N PRO A 85 -12.13 -10.33 -9.18
CA PRO A 85 -13.42 -10.18 -9.83
C PRO A 85 -14.00 -8.78 -9.66
N SER A 86 -14.67 -8.27 -10.70
CA SER A 86 -15.26 -6.92 -10.72
C SER A 86 -14.27 -5.77 -10.64
N ARG A 87 -12.96 -6.01 -10.81
CA ARG A 87 -11.97 -4.92 -10.92
C ARG A 87 -12.26 -4.05 -12.16
N PRO A 88 -12.47 -2.73 -11.99
CA PRO A 88 -12.65 -1.83 -13.12
C PRO A 88 -11.45 -1.83 -14.06
N ALA A 89 -11.71 -1.64 -15.35
CA ALA A 89 -10.65 -1.59 -16.36
C ALA A 89 -9.66 -0.46 -16.04
N GLY A 90 -8.36 -0.77 -16.14
CA GLY A 90 -7.27 0.18 -15.89
C GLY A 90 -6.85 0.30 -14.42
N LEU A 91 -7.55 -0.33 -13.48
CA LEU A 91 -7.15 -0.37 -12.07
C LEU A 91 -6.29 -1.60 -11.75
N ARG A 92 -5.47 -1.48 -10.71
CA ARG A 92 -4.64 -2.56 -10.14
C ARG A 92 -5.03 -2.86 -8.70
N GLY A 93 -4.59 -4.02 -8.21
CA GLY A 93 -4.83 -4.46 -6.84
C GLY A 93 -6.26 -4.89 -6.55
N CYS A 94 -6.54 -5.09 -5.27
CA CYS A 94 -7.84 -5.53 -4.77
C CYS A 94 -8.79 -4.38 -4.38
N GLY A 95 -8.33 -3.13 -4.43
CA GLY A 95 -9.05 -1.94 -3.96
C GLY A 95 -8.87 -1.63 -2.47
N ALA A 96 -8.18 -2.49 -1.70
CA ALA A 96 -7.87 -2.15 -0.31
C ALA A 96 -6.91 -0.96 -0.23
N TYR A 97 -7.11 -0.11 0.76
CA TYR A 97 -6.21 0.99 1.08
C TYR A 97 -6.04 1.16 2.59
N TRP A 98 -4.92 1.76 2.99
CA TRP A 98 -4.59 2.06 4.39
C TRP A 98 -3.73 3.32 4.48
N THR A 99 -3.75 3.99 5.62
CA THR A 99 -2.95 5.18 5.86
C THR A 99 -1.86 4.88 6.89
N LEU A 100 -0.61 5.17 6.53
CA LEU A 100 0.55 5.05 7.42
C LEU A 100 1.06 6.43 7.78
N ARG A 101 1.66 6.54 8.96
CA ARG A 101 2.56 7.66 9.28
C ARG A 101 3.98 7.19 9.03
N LEU A 102 4.71 7.92 8.20
CA LEU A 102 6.14 7.74 8.00
C LEU A 102 6.88 8.71 8.90
N GLU A 103 7.85 8.19 9.64
CA GLU A 103 8.73 8.99 10.48
C GLU A 103 10.04 9.18 9.71
N VAL A 104 10.49 10.42 9.58
CA VAL A 104 11.81 10.73 9.04
C VAL A 104 12.76 10.76 10.24
N GLU A 105 13.76 9.86 10.27
CA GLU A 105 14.83 9.97 11.26
C GLU A 105 15.66 11.23 10.94
N ALA A 106 15.85 12.07 11.97
CA ALA A 106 16.52 13.36 11.87
C ALA A 106 18.05 13.26 11.96
#